data_AF-A0A7Y4NJ20-F1
#
_entry.id   AF-A0A7Y4NJ20-F1
#
_cell.length_a   1.000
_cell.length_b   1.000
_cell.length_c   1.000
_cell.angle_alpha   90.00
_cell.angle_beta   90.00
_cell.angle_gamma   90.00
#
_symmetry.space_group_name_H-M   'P 1'
#
loop_
_entity.id
_entity.type
_entity.pdbx_description
1 polymer ?
#
loop_
_entity_poly.entity_id
_entity_poly.type
_entity_poly.pdbx_seq_one_letter_code
_entity_poly.pdbx_strand_id
1 'polypeptide(L)'
;MNLPHATSGVIVQQQDGAFFLLDTEGGEVFRVNETAARIFELCQGGTSLDGAVASLALRLGAAGQEEAIRADVQRTVTQFQELGLCEPTRSV
;
A
#
# COMPACT_ATOMS: atom_id res chain seq x y z
N MET A 1 4.24 14.73 0.05
CA MET A 1 2.95 14.26 0.62
C MET A 1 3.19 12.90 1.25
N ASN A 2 2.61 12.62 2.41
CA ASN A 2 2.72 11.30 3.05
C ASN A 2 1.68 10.34 2.48
N LEU A 3 2.00 9.05 2.48
CA LEU A 3 0.99 8.02 2.28
C LEU A 3 -0.01 8.06 3.46
N PRO A 4 -1.28 7.69 3.23
CA PRO A 4 -2.22 7.54 4.33
C PRO A 4 -1.76 6.42 5.26
N HIS A 5 -2.19 6.53 6.52
CA HIS A 5 -1.96 5.49 7.49
C HIS A 5 -2.81 4.26 7.19
N ALA A 6 -2.25 3.08 7.40
CA ALA A 6 -3.02 1.85 7.42
C ALA A 6 -4.05 1.88 8.54
N THR A 7 -5.25 1.36 8.29
CA THR A 7 -6.29 1.21 9.31
C THR A 7 -5.79 0.26 10.40
N SER A 8 -6.07 0.59 11.66
CA SER A 8 -5.76 -0.30 12.78
C SER A 8 -6.41 -1.67 12.57
N GLY A 9 -5.72 -2.74 12.95
CA GLY A 9 -6.25 -4.09 12.81
C GLY A 9 -6.13 -4.71 11.41
N VAL A 10 -5.65 -3.97 10.40
CA VAL A 10 -5.36 -4.56 9.08
C VAL A 10 -3.91 -5.05 9.01
N ILE A 11 -3.72 -6.34 8.71
CA ILE A 11 -2.40 -6.98 8.64
C ILE A 11 -2.09 -7.55 7.26
N VAL A 12 -0.81 -7.61 6.91
CA VAL A 12 -0.33 -8.33 5.72
C VAL A 12 0.00 -9.77 6.10
N GLN A 13 -0.54 -10.74 5.36
CA GLN A 13 -0.16 -12.14 5.48
C GLN A 13 0.30 -12.67 4.13
N GLN A 14 1.36 -13.48 4.15
CA GLN A 14 1.83 -14.21 2.97
C GLN A 14 1.55 -15.70 3.17
N GLN A 15 0.81 -16.31 2.24
CA GLN A 15 0.50 -17.74 2.23
C GLN A 15 0.64 -18.28 0.81
N ASP A 16 1.35 -19.42 0.65
CA ASP A 16 1.55 -20.10 -0.63
C ASP A 16 2.04 -19.18 -1.77
N GLY A 17 2.88 -18.19 -1.45
CA GLY A 17 3.41 -17.23 -2.42
C GLY A 17 2.43 -16.12 -2.83
N ALA A 18 1.22 -16.09 -2.28
CA ALA A 18 0.26 -15.00 -2.43
C ALA A 18 0.25 -14.07 -1.21
N PHE A 19 -0.14 -12.81 -1.43
CA PHE A 19 -0.27 -11.81 -0.37
C PHE A 19 -1.73 -11.53 -0.09
N PHE A 20 -2.05 -11.33 1.18
CA PHE A 20 -3.39 -11.05 1.68
C PHE A 20 -3.35 -9.88 2.65
N LEU A 21 -4.35 -9.01 2.57
CA LEU A 21 -4.65 -8.00 3.58
C LEU A 21 -5.85 -8.50 4.37
N LEU A 22 -5.68 -8.66 5.68
CA LEU A 22 -6.72 -9.16 6.58
C LEU A 22 -7.12 -8.04 7.52
N ASP A 23 -8.39 -7.63 7.45
CA ASP A 23 -9.00 -6.80 8.48
C ASP A 23 -9.43 -7.68 9.66
N THR A 24 -8.69 -7.59 10.76
CA THR A 24 -8.95 -8.39 11.97
C THR A 24 -10.16 -7.89 12.77
N GLU A 25 -10.69 -6.71 12.46
CA GLU A 25 -11.88 -6.14 13.11
C GLU A 25 -13.15 -6.38 12.28
N GLY A 26 -13.08 -6.15 10.97
CA GLY A 26 -14.19 -6.33 10.02
C GLY A 26 -14.34 -7.75 9.45
N GLY A 27 -13.30 -8.58 9.54
CA GLY A 27 -13.30 -9.97 9.04
C GLY A 27 -13.16 -10.09 7.52
N GLU A 28 -12.84 -9.00 6.81
CA GLU A 28 -12.62 -9.01 5.38
C GLU A 28 -11.18 -9.42 5.03
N VAL A 29 -11.04 -10.20 3.95
CA VAL A 29 -9.75 -10.67 3.44
C VAL A 29 -9.63 -10.31 1.96
N PHE A 30 -8.60 -9.54 1.63
CA PHE A 30 -8.32 -9.11 0.28
C PHE A 30 -7.05 -9.79 -0.22
N ARG A 31 -7.14 -10.58 -1.30
CA ARG A 31 -5.96 -11.08 -2.00
C ARG A 31 -5.37 -9.97 -2.85
N VAL A 32 -4.09 -9.68 -2.65
CA VAL A 32 -3.36 -8.61 -3.34
C VAL A 32 -2.12 -9.17 -4.05
N ASN A 33 -1.61 -8.41 -5.03
CA ASN A 33 -0.32 -8.73 -5.62
C ASN A 33 0.83 -8.29 -4.69
N GLU A 34 2.07 -8.67 -5.02
CA GLU A 34 3.23 -8.30 -4.21
C GLU A 34 3.37 -6.77 -4.08
N THR A 35 3.24 -6.03 -5.18
CA THR A 35 3.41 -4.57 -5.19
C THR A 35 2.45 -3.88 -4.23
N ALA A 36 1.17 -4.24 -4.25
CA ALA A 36 0.14 -3.69 -3.38
C ALA A 36 0.40 -4.04 -1.91
N ALA A 37 0.84 -5.26 -1.60
CA ALA A 37 1.23 -5.63 -0.24
C ALA A 37 2.39 -4.75 0.28
N ARG A 38 3.37 -4.44 -0.58
CA ARG A 38 4.48 -3.54 -0.22
C ARG A 38 4.04 -2.09 -0.04
N ILE A 39 3.16 -1.60 -0.90
CA ILE A 39 2.55 -0.27 -0.75
C ILE A 39 1.85 -0.18 0.61
N PHE A 40 1.14 -1.23 1.01
CA PHE A 40 0.45 -1.28 2.30
C PHE A 40 1.42 -1.27 3.49
N GLU A 41 2.53 -2.01 3.43
CA GLU A 41 3.59 -1.93 4.45
C GLU A 41 4.19 -0.52 4.57
N LEU A 42 4.32 0.20 3.45
CA LEU A 42 4.81 1.58 3.45
C LEU A 42 3.81 2.55 4.09
N CYS A 43 2.50 2.31 3.92
CA CYS A 43 1.42 3.00 4.64
C CYS A 43 1.47 2.74 6.15
N GLN A 44 1.75 1.51 6.59
CA GLN A 44 1.95 1.19 8.01
C GLN A 44 3.15 1.94 8.60
N GLY A 45 4.22 2.12 7.82
CA GLY A 45 5.43 2.84 8.23
C GLY A 45 5.33 4.36 8.21
N GLY A 46 4.21 4.95 7.76
CA GLY A 46 4.06 6.40 7.62
C GLY A 46 5.00 7.01 6.56
N THR A 47 5.31 6.25 5.51
CA THR A 47 6.29 6.64 4.50
C THR A 47 5.77 7.79 3.62
N SER A 48 6.67 8.64 3.12
CA SER A 48 6.33 9.65 2.12
C SER A 48 6.08 9.02 0.74
N LEU A 49 5.26 9.65 -0.11
CA LEU A 49 5.04 9.16 -1.47
C LEU A 49 6.36 9.03 -2.26
N ASP A 50 7.24 10.03 -2.18
CA ASP A 50 8.54 9.98 -2.87
C ASP A 50 9.44 8.87 -2.31
N GLY A 51 9.42 8.64 -0.99
CA GLY A 51 10.14 7.54 -0.36
C GLY A 51 9.60 6.17 -0.78
N ALA A 52 8.29 6.05 -0.89
CA ALA A 52 7.64 4.83 -1.37
C ALA A 52 8.01 4.53 -2.82
N VAL A 53 7.96 5.53 -3.71
CA VAL A 53 8.37 5.40 -5.11
C VAL A 53 9.83 4.98 -5.22
N ALA A 54 10.73 5.63 -4.47
CA ALA A 54 12.15 5.28 -4.49
C ALA A 54 12.40 3.84 -3.98
N SER A 55 11.72 3.44 -2.91
CA SER A 55 11.82 2.09 -2.35
C SER A 55 11.34 1.02 -3.35
N LEU A 56 10.20 1.25 -3.99
CA LEU A 56 9.62 0.35 -4.98
C LEU A 56 10.46 0.29 -6.26
N ALA A 57 10.95 1.43 -6.77
CA ALA A 57 11.79 1.46 -7.97
C ALA A 57 13.10 0.68 -7.76
N LEU A 58 13.74 0.84 -6.60
CA LEU A 58 14.94 0.09 -6.26
C LEU A 58 14.66 -1.41 -6.18
N ARG A 59 13.59 -1.80 -5.48
CA ARG A 59 13.24 -3.21 -5.25
C ARG A 59 12.84 -3.93 -6.53
N LEU A 60 12.10 -3.26 -7.42
CA LEU A 60 11.64 -3.81 -8.68
C LEU A 60 12.71 -3.77 -9.79
N GLY A 61 13.86 -3.15 -9.54
CA GLY A 61 14.88 -2.91 -10.58
C GLY A 61 14.36 -2.00 -11.70
N ALA A 62 13.40 -1.13 -11.38
CA ALA A 62 12.64 -0.32 -12.33
C ALA A 62 13.07 1.16 -12.31
N ALA A 63 14.38 1.40 -12.17
CA ALA A 63 14.96 2.74 -12.27
C ALA A 63 14.59 3.38 -13.63
N GLY A 64 14.14 4.64 -13.61
CA GLY A 64 13.60 5.34 -14.78
C GLY A 64 12.10 5.16 -15.02
N GLN A 65 11.39 4.39 -14.17
CA GLN A 65 9.93 4.21 -14.23
C GLN A 65 9.22 4.86 -13.04
N GLU A 66 9.86 5.82 -12.37
CA GLU A 66 9.38 6.43 -11.14
C GLU A 66 8.00 7.09 -11.30
N GLU A 67 7.69 7.64 -12.47
CA GLU A 67 6.37 8.22 -12.75
C GLU A 67 5.27 7.16 -12.84
N ALA A 68 5.55 6.03 -13.49
CA ALA A 68 4.60 4.92 -13.59
C ALA A 68 4.36 4.30 -12.20
N ILE A 69 5.43 4.12 -11.42
CA ILE A 69 5.35 3.64 -10.03
C ILE A 69 4.57 4.64 -9.16
N ARG A 70 4.81 5.94 -9.30
CA ARG A 70 4.06 6.97 -8.58
C ARG A 70 2.56 6.88 -8.86
N ALA A 71 2.18 6.76 -10.13
CA ALA A 71 0.78 6.63 -10.52
C ALA A 71 0.16 5.34 -9.98
N ASP A 72 0.90 4.23 -9.98
CA ASP A 72 0.47 2.95 -9.41
C ASP A 72 0.24 3.06 -7.90
N VAL A 73 1.23 3.58 -7.16
CA VAL A 73 1.14 3.82 -5.71
C VAL A 73 -0.08 4.67 -5.37
N GLN A 74 -0.29 5.77 -6.09
CA GLN A 74 -1.44 6.65 -5.86
C GLN A 74 -2.77 5.92 -6.08
N ARG A 75 -2.92 5.17 -7.19
CA ARG A 75 -4.14 4.42 -7.47
C ARG A 75 -4.40 3.34 -6.44
N THR A 76 -3.38 2.56 -6.07
CA THR A 76 -3.51 1.49 -5.08
C THR A 76 -3.88 2.05 -3.71
N VAL A 77 -3.25 3.16 -3.30
CA VAL A 77 -3.56 3.83 -2.04
C VAL A 77 -5.00 4.34 -2.02
N THR A 78 -5.48 4.96 -3.11
CA THR A 78 -6.89 5.35 -3.23
C THR A 78 -7.81 4.15 -3.08
N GLN A 79 -7.50 3.03 -3.73
CA GLN A 79 -8.28 1.80 -3.61
C GLN A 79 -8.28 1.26 -2.17
N PHE A 80 -7.14 1.31 -1.46
CA PHE A 80 -7.10 0.92 -0.04
C PHE A 80 -7.99 1.80 0.83
N GLN A 81 -8.10 3.09 0.55
CA GLN A 81 -9.00 3.98 1.27
C GLN A 81 -10.47 3.66 0.99
N GLU A 82 -10.83 3.36 -0.26
CA GLU A 82 -12.18 2.95 -0.65
C GLU A 82 -12.60 1.63 0.02
N LEU A 83 -11.64 0.72 0.23
CA LEU A 83 -11.83 -0.56 0.91
C LEU A 83 -11.70 -0.48 2.44
N GLY A 84 -11.47 0.72 3.01
CA GLY A 84 -11.29 0.89 4.46
C GLY A 84 -9.97 0.34 5.02
N LEU A 85 -9.04 -0.09 4.16
CA LEU A 85 -7.73 -0.61 4.54
C LEU A 85 -6.74 0.49 4.93
N CYS A 86 -6.92 1.69 4.39
CA CYS A 86 -6.18 2.89 4.78
C CYS A 86 -7.13 4.00 5.22
N GLU A 87 -6.65 4.86 6.11
CA GLU A 87 -7.39 6.04 6.54
C GLU A 87 -7.62 7.01 5.36
N PRO A 88 -8.79 7.65 5.27
CA PRO A 88 -9.03 8.66 4.26
C PRO A 88 -8.07 9.84 4.46
N THR A 89 -7.41 10.28 3.39
CA THR A 89 -6.63 11.50 3.40
C THR A 89 -7.57 12.66 3.65
N ARG A 90 -7.60 13.20 4.87
CA ARG A 90 -8.30 14.45 5.17
C ARG A 90 -7.72 15.52 4.26
N SER A 91 -8.50 15.93 3.27
CA SER A 91 -8.27 17.19 2.56
C SER A 91 -8.54 18.29 3.59
N VAL A 92 -7.47 18.86 4.15
CA VAL A 92 -7.54 20.15 4.86
C VAL A 92 -7.66 21.27 3.86
#